data_AF-A0A0N0GGW4-F1
#
_entry.id   AF-A0A0N0GGW4-F1
#
_cell.length_a   1.000
_cell.length_b   1.000
_cell.length_c   1.000
_cell.angle_alpha   90.00
_cell.angle_beta   90.00
_cell.angle_gamma   90.00
#
_symmetry.space_group_name_H-M   'P 1'
#
loop_
_entity.id
_entity.type
_entity.pdbx_description
1 polymer ?
#
loop_
_entity_poly.entity_id
_entity_poly.type
_entity_poly.pdbx_seq_one_letter_code
_entity_poly.pdbx_strand_id
1 'polypeptide(L)'
;MRRVNPLLQVPTLVLADATVLTESAAILIHLGLEHSRSSLLPGEASARAQALRGLVYIATNCYAPIGIIDYPERWLPGAGDADAQQAALEEGARTRLHENWETFAELFGAPASFRPGAPGAVEILAAVVTRWSGAREHLSSARPAFYTALLQVDTNPTVSAVIKRHWS
;
A
#
# COMPACT_ATOMS: atom_id res chain seq x y z
N MET A 1 -12.73 -12.86 14.29
CA MET A 1 -11.80 -11.72 14.08
C MET A 1 -11.31 -11.08 15.38
N ARG A 2 -12.19 -10.62 16.28
CA ARG A 2 -11.81 -9.95 17.56
C ARG A 2 -10.91 -10.77 18.50
N ARG A 3 -10.97 -12.11 18.45
CA ARG A 3 -10.08 -13.02 19.21
C ARG A 3 -8.65 -13.12 18.65
N VAL A 4 -8.42 -12.68 17.41
CA VAL A 4 -7.13 -12.80 16.71
C VAL A 4 -6.53 -11.42 16.43
N ASN A 5 -7.35 -10.44 16.02
CA ASN A 5 -6.95 -9.04 15.96
C ASN A 5 -7.93 -8.18 16.77
N PRO A 6 -7.56 -7.73 17.99
CA PRO A 6 -8.36 -6.83 18.80
C PRO A 6 -8.66 -5.49 18.10
N LEU A 7 -7.82 -5.09 17.14
CA LEU A 7 -7.99 -3.87 16.33
C LEU A 7 -9.01 -4.05 15.19
N LEU A 8 -9.45 -5.28 14.91
CA LEU A 8 -10.35 -5.62 13.78
C LEU A 8 -9.84 -5.12 12.42
N GLN A 9 -8.53 -4.93 12.28
CA GLN A 9 -7.89 -4.47 11.06
C GLN A 9 -7.51 -5.65 10.17
N VAL A 10 -7.77 -5.52 8.87
CA VAL A 10 -7.19 -6.40 7.87
C VAL A 10 -5.95 -5.72 7.27
N PRO A 11 -4.89 -6.47 6.92
CA PRO A 11 -4.71 -7.92 7.09
C PRO A 11 -4.25 -8.34 8.50
N THR A 12 -4.44 -9.62 8.83
CA THR A 12 -3.88 -10.29 10.02
C THR A 12 -3.33 -11.65 9.59
N LEU A 13 -2.09 -11.96 9.98
CA LEU A 13 -1.44 -13.24 9.77
C LEU A 13 -1.24 -13.94 11.13
N VAL A 14 -1.54 -15.23 11.20
CA VAL A 14 -1.25 -16.07 12.37
C VAL A 14 -0.17 -17.06 11.96
N LEU A 15 0.97 -17.04 12.67
CA LEU A 15 2.09 -17.93 12.42
C LEU A 15 1.87 -19.32 13.03
N ALA A 16 2.73 -20.28 12.68
CA ALA A 16 2.61 -21.66 13.16
C ALA A 16 2.73 -21.80 14.69
N ASP A 17 3.44 -20.87 15.34
CA ASP A 17 3.58 -20.77 16.79
C ASP A 17 2.45 -19.97 17.47
N ALA A 18 1.39 -19.65 16.73
CA ALA A 18 0.26 -18.81 17.11
C ALA A 18 0.59 -17.31 17.32
N THR A 19 1.79 -16.84 16.97
CA THR A 19 2.10 -15.41 16.95
C THR A 19 1.18 -14.69 15.95
N VAL A 20 0.58 -13.59 16.38
CA VAL A 20 -0.26 -12.72 15.54
C VAL A 20 0.59 -11.58 15.00
N LEU A 21 0.58 -11.41 13.69
CA LEU A 21 1.20 -10.29 12.99
C LEU A 21 0.13 -9.46 12.28
N THR A 22 0.18 -8.16 12.47
CA THR A 22 -0.65 -7.16 11.82
C THR A 22 0.21 -6.29 10.89
N GLU A 23 -0.37 -5.27 10.26
CA GLU A 23 0.29 -4.37 9.30
C GLU A 23 0.78 -5.07 8.02
N SER A 24 0.21 -4.69 6.87
CA SER A 24 0.56 -5.27 5.55
C SER A 24 2.07 -5.26 5.26
N ALA A 25 2.77 -4.17 5.60
CA ALA A 25 4.21 -4.07 5.40
C ALA A 25 4.99 -5.06 6.28
N ALA A 26 4.65 -5.17 7.57
CA ALA A 26 5.33 -6.09 8.48
C ALA A 26 5.11 -7.55 8.06
N ILE A 27 3.89 -7.90 7.65
CA ILE A 27 3.56 -9.22 7.11
C ILE A 27 4.40 -9.55 5.87
N LEU A 28 4.47 -8.63 4.90
CA LEU A 28 5.27 -8.83 3.69
C LEU A 28 6.77 -8.95 3.99
N ILE A 29 7.27 -8.17 4.95
CA ILE A 29 8.67 -8.24 5.40
C ILE A 29 8.95 -9.61 6.02
N HIS A 30 8.10 -10.05 6.95
CA HIS A 30 8.24 -11.34 7.60
C HIS A 30 8.25 -12.48 6.58
N LEU A 31 7.27 -12.54 5.69
CA LEU A 31 7.18 -13.57 4.65
C LEU A 31 8.38 -13.57 3.71
N GLY A 32 8.90 -12.39 3.37
CA GLY A 32 10.06 -12.27 2.48
C GLY A 32 11.38 -12.72 3.13
N LEU A 33 11.49 -12.56 4.44
CA LEU A 33 12.64 -13.05 5.21
C LEU A 33 12.55 -14.56 5.46
N GLU A 34 11.39 -15.06 5.87
CA GLU A 34 11.14 -16.48 6.15
C GLU A 34 11.23 -17.34 4.88
N HIS A 35 10.76 -16.81 3.74
CA HIS A 35 10.76 -17.50 2.46
C HIS A 35 11.70 -16.81 1.47
N SER A 36 13.00 -16.80 1.75
CA SER A 36 14.02 -16.16 0.90
C SER A 36 14.04 -16.62 -0.57
N ARG A 37 13.56 -17.84 -0.85
CA ARG A 37 13.41 -18.38 -2.23
C ARG A 37 12.23 -17.80 -3.01
N SER A 38 11.31 -17.10 -2.35
CA SER A 38 10.11 -16.52 -2.98
C SER A 38 10.42 -15.29 -3.86
N SER A 39 11.61 -14.69 -3.72
CA SER A 39 11.96 -13.40 -4.35
C SER A 39 11.07 -12.21 -3.94
N LEU A 40 10.24 -12.38 -2.89
CA LEU A 40 9.36 -11.34 -2.36
C LEU A 40 10.15 -10.14 -1.84
N LEU A 41 11.32 -10.40 -1.24
CA LEU A 41 12.34 -9.40 -0.96
C LEU A 41 13.62 -9.71 -1.75
N PRO A 42 14.41 -8.69 -2.13
CA PRO A 42 15.73 -8.90 -2.70
C PRO A 42 16.67 -9.66 -1.77
N GLY A 43 17.50 -10.54 -2.34
CA GLY A 43 18.56 -11.24 -1.60
C GLY A 43 19.75 -10.33 -1.25
N GLU A 44 20.11 -9.43 -2.16
CA GLU A 44 21.17 -8.44 -1.95
C GLU A 44 20.75 -7.41 -0.88
N ALA A 45 21.66 -7.09 0.04
CA ALA A 45 21.35 -6.35 1.25
C ALA A 45 20.94 -4.90 0.96
N SER A 46 21.62 -4.21 0.05
CA SER A 46 21.32 -2.81 -0.29
C SER A 46 19.99 -2.68 -1.03
N ALA A 47 19.70 -3.59 -1.98
CA ALA A 47 18.42 -3.67 -2.66
C ALA A 47 17.28 -4.02 -1.70
N ARG A 48 17.52 -4.93 -0.74
CA ARG A 48 16.55 -5.23 0.32
C ARG A 48 16.27 -4.00 1.17
N ALA A 49 17.29 -3.24 1.55
CA ALA A 49 17.10 -2.00 2.31
C ALA A 49 16.23 -0.98 1.55
N GLN A 50 16.42 -0.84 0.23
CA GLN A 50 15.54 0.02 -0.59
C GLN A 50 14.11 -0.52 -0.67
N ALA A 51 13.93 -1.84 -0.77
CA ALA A 51 12.60 -2.44 -0.74
C ALA A 51 11.88 -2.19 0.60
N LEU A 52 12.58 -2.36 1.72
CA LEU A 52 12.05 -2.06 3.06
C LEU A 52 11.65 -0.58 3.18
N ARG A 53 12.49 0.33 2.68
CA ARG A 53 12.18 1.76 2.62
C ARG A 53 10.91 2.03 1.81
N GLY A 54 10.74 1.39 0.66
CA GLY A 54 9.53 1.50 -0.16
C GLY A 54 8.28 1.02 0.56
N LEU A 55 8.34 -0.14 1.24
CA LEU A 55 7.22 -0.66 2.03
C LEU A 55 6.81 0.29 3.16
N VAL A 56 7.80 0.79 3.92
CA VAL A 56 7.55 1.76 4.99
C VAL A 56 6.96 3.03 4.41
N TYR A 57 7.49 3.54 3.29
CA TYR A 57 6.96 4.73 2.63
C TYR A 57 5.48 4.56 2.26
N ILE A 58 5.10 3.43 1.67
CA ILE A 58 3.70 3.17 1.32
C ILE A 58 2.84 3.17 2.59
N ALA A 59 3.27 2.48 3.65
CA ALA A 59 2.52 2.41 4.90
C ALA A 59 2.31 3.80 5.54
N THR A 60 3.36 4.64 5.60
CA THR A 60 3.32 5.89 6.36
C THR A 60 2.81 7.08 5.55
N ASN A 61 3.03 7.10 4.23
CA ASN A 61 2.71 8.26 3.39
C ASN A 61 1.53 8.00 2.46
N CYS A 62 1.33 6.78 1.99
CA CYS A 62 0.25 6.47 1.04
C CYS A 62 -0.96 5.84 1.73
N TYR A 63 -0.76 4.93 2.69
CA TYR A 63 -1.85 4.25 3.36
C TYR A 63 -2.45 5.10 4.49
N ALA A 64 -1.63 5.86 5.22
CA ALA A 64 -2.12 6.67 6.33
C ALA A 64 -3.19 7.73 5.93
N PRO A 65 -3.03 8.51 4.83
CA PRO A 65 -4.06 9.46 4.42
C PRO A 65 -5.40 8.82 4.03
N ILE A 66 -5.40 7.56 3.56
CA ILE A 66 -6.63 6.85 3.21
C ILE A 66 -7.54 6.71 4.44
N GLY A 67 -6.97 6.40 5.61
CA GLY A 67 -7.74 6.35 6.86
C GLY A 67 -8.33 7.69 7.29
N ILE A 68 -7.71 8.82 6.89
CA ILE A 68 -8.25 10.17 7.10
C ILE A 68 -9.40 10.44 6.12
N ILE A 69 -9.24 10.03 4.86
CA ILE A 69 -10.25 10.20 3.81
C ILE A 69 -11.51 9.37 4.13
N ASP A 70 -11.34 8.14 4.61
CA ASP A 70 -12.46 7.24 4.89
C ASP A 70 -13.20 7.60 6.19
N TYR A 71 -12.51 8.25 7.14
CA TYR A 71 -13.02 8.56 8.48
C TYR A 71 -12.48 9.90 9.02
N PRO A 72 -12.76 11.03 8.34
CA PRO A 72 -12.25 12.36 8.73
C PRO A 72 -12.72 12.78 10.12
N GLU A 73 -13.90 12.31 10.55
CA GLU A 73 -14.49 12.58 11.86
C GLU A 73 -13.62 12.13 13.04
N ARG A 74 -12.69 11.18 12.82
CA ARG A 74 -11.73 10.74 13.86
C ARG A 74 -10.65 11.77 14.18
N TRP A 75 -10.49 12.77 13.31
CA TRP A 75 -9.43 13.78 13.38
C TRP A 75 -9.94 15.17 13.74
N LEU A 76 -11.26 15.37 13.71
CA LEU A 76 -11.89 16.66 13.96
C LEU A 76 -12.54 16.68 15.35
N PRO A 77 -12.23 17.67 16.21
CA PRO A 77 -12.94 17.85 17.46
C PRO A 77 -14.39 18.31 17.19
N GLY A 78 -15.35 17.83 17.98
CA GLY A 78 -16.79 17.97 17.73
C GLY A 78 -17.41 19.36 17.96
N ALA A 79 -16.77 20.45 17.53
CA ALA A 79 -17.32 21.80 17.60
C ALA A 79 -17.13 22.56 16.28
N GLY A 80 -18.23 22.87 15.58
CA GLY A 80 -18.22 23.64 14.33
C GLY A 80 -19.22 23.10 13.31
N ASP A 81 -19.17 23.64 12.09
CA ASP A 81 -19.82 23.06 10.92
C ASP A 81 -19.06 21.78 10.53
N ALA A 82 -19.49 20.67 11.12
CA ALA A 82 -18.80 19.39 11.01
C ALA A 82 -18.68 18.90 9.56
N ASP A 83 -19.67 19.19 8.72
CA ASP A 83 -19.71 18.73 7.33
C ASP A 83 -18.68 19.49 6.49
N ALA A 84 -18.61 20.82 6.63
CA ALA A 84 -17.63 21.63 5.90
C ALA A 84 -16.19 21.31 6.33
N GLN A 85 -15.96 21.05 7.62
CA GLN A 85 -14.65 20.68 8.15
C GLN A 85 -14.21 19.29 7.68
N GLN A 86 -15.12 18.31 7.67
CA GLN A 86 -14.85 16.97 7.16
C GLN A 86 -14.50 17.01 5.68
N ALA A 87 -15.29 17.72 4.86
CA ALA A 87 -15.03 17.85 3.43
C ALA A 87 -13.66 18.48 3.14
N ALA A 88 -13.30 19.55 3.86
CA ALA A 88 -11.99 20.19 3.69
C ALA A 88 -10.82 19.26 4.09
N LEU A 89 -10.99 18.46 5.15
CA LEU A 89 -9.97 17.50 5.58
C LEU A 89 -9.81 16.35 4.58
N GLU A 90 -10.92 15.80 4.08
CA GLU A 90 -10.90 14.76 3.04
C GLU A 90 -10.19 15.25 1.77
N GLU A 91 -10.49 16.47 1.31
CA GLU A 91 -9.88 17.07 0.13
C GLU A 91 -8.36 17.25 0.31
N GLY A 92 -7.94 17.81 1.45
CA GLY A 92 -6.53 17.99 1.78
C GLY A 92 -5.77 16.66 1.88
N ALA A 93 -6.37 15.66 2.53
CA ALA A 93 -5.79 14.33 2.65
C ALA A 93 -5.66 13.61 1.30
N ARG A 94 -6.65 13.78 0.41
CA ARG A 94 -6.61 13.23 -0.96
C ARG A 94 -5.53 13.90 -1.81
N THR A 95 -5.43 15.23 -1.76
CA THR A 95 -4.36 15.96 -2.43
C THR A 95 -2.99 15.47 -1.97
N ARG A 96 -2.80 15.33 -0.65
CA ARG A 96 -1.55 14.82 -0.09
C ARG A 96 -1.26 13.38 -0.48
N LEU A 97 -2.28 12.53 -0.55
CA LEU A 97 -2.14 11.15 -1.02
C LEU A 97 -1.63 11.11 -2.47
N HIS A 98 -2.19 11.94 -3.34
CA HIS A 98 -1.80 12.03 -4.76
C HIS A 98 -0.35 12.50 -4.90
N GLU A 99 0.05 13.57 -4.19
CA GLU A 99 1.45 14.02 -4.11
C GLU A 99 2.39 12.90 -3.65
N ASN A 100 2.02 12.17 -2.59
CA ASN A 100 2.84 11.11 -2.03
C ASN A 100 3.05 9.96 -3.03
N TRP A 101 2.04 9.65 -3.86
CA TRP A 101 2.16 8.66 -4.93
C TRP A 101 3.02 9.14 -6.10
N GLU A 102 2.97 10.42 -6.44
CA GLU A 102 3.90 10.99 -7.43
C GLU A 102 5.35 10.90 -6.95
N THR A 103 5.61 11.31 -5.71
CA THR A 103 6.93 11.17 -5.09
C THR A 103 7.36 9.70 -5.01
N PHE A 104 6.43 8.77 -4.71
CA PHE A 104 6.74 7.34 -4.75
C PHE A 104 7.17 6.90 -6.14
N ALA A 105 6.45 7.31 -7.18
CA ALA A 105 6.78 6.98 -8.57
C ALA A 105 8.16 7.50 -8.96
N GLU A 106 8.54 8.70 -8.51
CA GLU A 106 9.87 9.29 -8.76
C GLU A 106 10.99 8.54 -8.03
N LEU A 107 10.79 8.22 -6.74
CA LEU A 107 11.83 7.63 -5.89
C LEU A 107 12.00 6.13 -6.11
N PHE A 108 10.91 5.41 -6.42
CA PHE A 108 10.88 3.95 -6.42
C PHE A 108 10.41 3.36 -7.75
N GLY A 109 9.79 4.14 -8.65
CA GLY A 109 9.18 3.66 -9.89
C GLY A 109 10.14 3.45 -11.06
N ALA A 110 11.44 3.76 -10.91
CA ALA A 110 12.43 3.56 -11.97
C ALA A 110 12.59 2.06 -12.31
N PRO A 111 12.84 1.68 -13.59
CA PRO A 111 12.94 0.27 -14.00
C PRO A 111 14.01 -0.56 -13.26
N ALA A 112 15.05 0.08 -12.73
CA ALA A 112 16.08 -0.59 -11.94
C ALA A 112 15.61 -0.96 -10.52
N SER A 113 14.55 -0.33 -10.03
CA SER A 113 14.02 -0.51 -8.67
C SER A 113 12.64 -1.18 -8.66
N PHE A 114 11.74 -0.81 -9.57
CA PHE A 114 10.38 -1.36 -9.68
C PHE A 114 10.33 -2.46 -10.73
N ARG A 115 9.88 -3.66 -10.34
CA ARG A 115 9.93 -4.88 -11.17
C ARG A 115 8.52 -5.40 -11.52
N PRO A 116 7.79 -4.75 -12.45
CA PRO A 116 6.38 -5.07 -12.68
C PRO A 116 6.15 -6.48 -13.26
N GLY A 117 7.11 -7.05 -14.00
CA GLY A 117 7.01 -8.42 -14.54
C GLY A 117 7.30 -9.54 -13.53
N ALA A 118 7.94 -9.22 -12.41
CA ALA A 118 8.28 -10.17 -11.34
C ALA A 118 8.07 -9.48 -9.98
N PRO A 119 6.81 -9.19 -9.61
CA PRO A 119 6.51 -8.32 -8.50
C PRO A 119 6.94 -8.92 -7.16
N GLY A 120 7.69 -8.14 -6.38
CA GLY A 120 8.00 -8.42 -4.99
C GLY A 120 7.02 -7.71 -4.05
N ALA A 121 7.38 -7.60 -2.78
CA ALA A 121 6.55 -7.01 -1.74
C ALA A 121 6.13 -5.57 -2.06
N VAL A 122 7.07 -4.76 -2.56
CA VAL A 122 6.83 -3.34 -2.87
C VAL A 122 5.83 -3.19 -4.00
N GLU A 123 6.03 -3.92 -5.11
CA GLU A 123 5.12 -3.89 -6.26
C GLU A 123 3.71 -4.36 -5.88
N ILE A 124 3.61 -5.46 -5.12
CA ILE A 124 2.34 -6.01 -4.66
C ILE A 124 1.61 -4.99 -3.78
N LEU A 125 2.31 -4.40 -2.79
CA LEU A 125 1.68 -3.44 -1.89
C LEU A 125 1.27 -2.17 -2.64
N ALA A 126 2.10 -1.66 -3.55
CA ALA A 126 1.77 -0.50 -4.38
C ALA A 126 0.55 -0.78 -5.28
N ALA A 127 0.51 -1.94 -5.95
CA ALA A 127 -0.61 -2.32 -6.81
C ALA A 127 -1.93 -2.40 -6.03
N VAL A 128 -1.92 -2.86 -4.79
CA VAL A 128 -3.11 -2.90 -3.93
C VAL A 128 -3.50 -1.50 -3.45
N VAL A 129 -2.57 -0.77 -2.83
CA VAL A 129 -2.90 0.49 -2.13
C VAL A 129 -3.31 1.60 -3.11
N THR A 130 -2.76 1.62 -4.33
CA THR A 130 -3.12 2.59 -5.37
C THR A 130 -4.57 2.47 -5.87
N ARG A 131 -5.30 1.40 -5.52
CA ARG A 131 -6.71 1.22 -5.91
C ARG A 131 -7.68 2.10 -5.14
N TRP A 132 -7.25 2.71 -4.04
CA TRP A 132 -8.10 3.49 -3.17
C TRP A 132 -7.99 4.99 -3.42
N SER A 133 -9.04 5.70 -3.04
CA SER A 133 -9.09 7.16 -2.94
C SER A 133 -8.68 7.91 -4.21
N GLY A 134 -8.89 7.31 -5.40
CA GLY A 134 -8.65 7.95 -6.70
C GLY A 134 -7.18 7.96 -7.14
N ALA A 135 -6.30 7.21 -6.49
CA ALA A 135 -4.86 7.30 -6.73
C ALA A 135 -4.45 6.82 -8.14
N ARG A 136 -5.09 5.76 -8.67
CA ARG A 136 -4.82 5.27 -10.03
C ARG A 136 -5.30 6.23 -11.11
N GLU A 137 -6.46 6.84 -10.93
CA GLU A 137 -7.01 7.85 -11.81
C GLU A 137 -6.05 9.04 -11.90
N HIS A 138 -5.58 9.54 -10.76
CA HIS A 138 -4.56 10.59 -10.72
C HIS A 138 -3.26 10.18 -11.42
N LEU A 139 -2.71 9.02 -11.06
CA LEU A 139 -1.45 8.51 -11.61
C LEU A 139 -1.51 8.25 -13.13
N SER A 140 -2.69 7.89 -13.66
CA SER A 140 -2.86 7.68 -15.11
C SER A 140 -2.52 8.93 -15.93
N SER A 141 -2.72 10.12 -15.34
CA SER A 141 -2.42 11.41 -15.96
C SER A 141 -1.09 11.98 -15.49
N ALA A 142 -0.82 11.96 -14.19
CA ALA A 142 0.38 12.58 -13.60
C ALA A 142 1.67 11.77 -13.84
N ARG A 143 1.58 10.42 -13.79
CA ARG A 143 2.73 9.50 -13.89
C ARG A 143 2.39 8.27 -14.75
N PRO A 144 2.06 8.45 -16.04
CA PRO A 144 1.50 7.39 -16.90
C PRO A 144 2.39 6.15 -17.06
N ALA A 145 3.72 6.32 -17.01
CA ALA A 145 4.66 5.19 -17.07
C ALA A 145 4.55 4.31 -15.80
N PHE A 146 4.46 4.93 -14.62
CA PHE A 146 4.29 4.21 -13.36
C PHE A 146 2.90 3.57 -13.28
N TYR A 147 1.85 4.27 -13.74
CA TYR A 147 0.52 3.69 -13.87
C TYR A 147 0.51 2.43 -14.74
N THR A 148 1.17 2.46 -15.91
CA THR A 148 1.33 1.28 -16.77
C THR A 148 2.06 0.14 -16.05
N ALA A 149 3.10 0.44 -15.27
CA ALA A 149 3.80 -0.57 -14.47
C ALA A 149 2.88 -1.20 -13.41
N LEU A 150 2.02 -0.43 -12.74
CA LEU A 150 1.03 -0.96 -11.80
C LEU A 150 0.02 -1.88 -12.50
N LEU A 151 -0.44 -1.51 -13.71
CA LEU A 151 -1.32 -2.39 -14.50
C LEU A 151 -0.62 -3.69 -14.88
N GLN A 152 0.66 -3.64 -15.24
CA GLN A 152 1.43 -4.85 -15.51
C GLN A 152 1.54 -5.75 -14.26
N VAL A 153 1.71 -5.19 -13.06
CA VAL A 153 1.69 -5.97 -11.81
C VAL A 153 0.35 -6.69 -11.63
N ASP A 154 -0.79 -6.05 -11.94
CA ASP A 154 -2.11 -6.67 -11.84
C ASP A 154 -2.29 -7.88 -12.78
N THR A 155 -1.55 -7.93 -13.90
CA THR A 155 -1.58 -9.05 -14.83
C THR A 155 -0.79 -10.27 -14.36
N ASN A 156 0.02 -10.13 -13.31
CA ASN A 156 0.76 -11.27 -12.74
C ASN A 156 -0.24 -12.35 -12.26
N PRO A 157 -0.07 -13.64 -12.64
CA PRO A 157 -1.06 -14.67 -12.34
C PRO A 157 -1.41 -14.82 -10.85
N THR A 158 -0.41 -14.72 -9.98
CA THR A 158 -0.59 -14.83 -8.52
C THR A 158 -1.36 -13.63 -7.99
N VAL A 159 -1.01 -12.42 -8.42
CA VAL A 159 -1.67 -11.17 -8.03
C VAL A 159 -3.10 -11.14 -8.56
N SER A 160 -3.30 -11.43 -9.84
CA SER A 160 -4.61 -11.45 -10.52
C SER A 160 -5.59 -12.42 -9.87
N ALA A 161 -5.12 -13.62 -9.49
CA ALA A 161 -5.96 -14.63 -8.83
C ALA A 161 -6.51 -14.15 -7.48
N VAL A 162 -5.69 -13.47 -6.68
CA VAL A 162 -6.12 -12.88 -5.39
C VAL A 162 -7.08 -11.72 -5.62
N ILE A 163 -6.76 -10.82 -6.54
CA ILE A 163 -7.60 -9.65 -6.83
C ILE A 163 -9.00 -10.06 -7.29
N LYS A 164 -9.10 -11.02 -8.23
CA LYS A 164 -10.39 -11.53 -8.73
C LYS A 164 -11.27 -12.11 -7.63
N ARG A 165 -10.69 -12.68 -6.57
CA ARG A 165 -11.43 -13.27 -5.46
C ARG A 165 -12.06 -12.23 -4.52
N HIS A 166 -11.53 -11.01 -4.50
CA HIS A 166 -11.87 -10.01 -3.48
C HIS A 166 -12.40 -8.68 -4.04
N TRP A 167 -12.34 -8.47 -5.37
CA TRP A 167 -12.79 -7.24 -6.05
C TRP A 167 -13.77 -7.53 -7.22
N SER A 168 -14.54 -8.62 -7.14
CA SER A 168 -15.61 -8.93 -8.11
C SER A 168 -16.92 -8.22 -7.79
#